data_AF-A0A968C8I6-F1
#
_entry.id   AF-A0A968C8I6-F1
#
_cell.length_a   1.000
_cell.length_b   1.000
_cell.length_c   1.000
_cell.angle_alpha   90.00
_cell.angle_beta   90.00
_cell.angle_gamma   90.00
#
_symmetry.space_group_name_H-M   'P 1'
#
loop_
_entity.id
_entity.type
_entity.pdbx_description
1 polymer ?
#
loop_
_entity_poly.entity_id
_entity_poly.type
_entity_poly.pdbx_seq_one_letter_code
_entity_poly.pdbx_strand_id
1 'polypeptide(L)' 'CSHPQALAQCRTWLEENLPELPLVDVASTALAAQMAAEDPAVAAIASEAAGNLYGLQVAKSKIEDHPNNFT' A
#
# COMPACT_ATOMS: atom_id res chain seq x y z
N CYS A 1 1.73 -2.67 -5.39
CA CYS A 1 0.69 -3.70 -5.34
C CYS A 1 -0.09 -3.62 -4.02
N SER A 2 -1.39 -3.90 -4.01
CA SER A 2 -2.17 -4.04 -2.76
C SER A 2 -3.54 -4.67 -3.04
N HIS A 3 -4.31 -4.97 -1.98
CA HIS A 3 -5.69 -5.41 -2.11
C HIS A 3 -6.51 -4.34 -2.84
N PRO A 4 -7.38 -4.69 -3.81
CA PRO A 4 -8.13 -3.72 -4.60
C PRO A 4 -8.94 -2.71 -3.75
N GLN A 5 -9.43 -3.13 -2.58
CA GLN A 5 -10.12 -2.24 -1.64
C GLN A 5 -9.20 -1.18 -1.01
N ALA A 6 -7.93 -1.52 -0.74
CA ALA A 6 -6.94 -0.57 -0.24
C ALA A 6 -6.44 0.36 -1.35
N LEU A 7 -6.22 -0.18 -2.56
CA LEU A 7 -5.88 0.61 -3.75
C LEU A 7 -6.97 1.64 -4.06
N ALA A 8 -8.24 1.23 -4.05
CA ALA A 8 -9.36 2.14 -4.29
C ALA A 8 -9.42 3.27 -3.25
N GLN A 9 -9.17 2.95 -1.97
CA GLN A 9 -9.14 3.95 -0.89
C GLN A 9 -7.93 4.89 -0.94
N CYS A 10 -6.85 4.54 -1.64
CA CYS A 10 -5.66 5.38 -1.79
C CYS A 10 -5.52 5.92 -3.23
N ARG A 11 -6.55 5.72 -4.06
CA ARG A 11 -6.47 5.96 -5.50
C ARG A 11 -6.22 7.43 -5.82
N THR A 12 -6.95 8.34 -5.19
CA THR A 12 -6.76 9.79 -5.39
C THR A 12 -5.34 10.20 -5.07
N TRP A 13 -4.81 9.76 -3.91
CA TRP A 13 -3.44 10.09 -3.52
C TRP A 13 -2.41 9.53 -4.50
N LEU A 14 -2.61 8.31 -4.99
CA LEU A 14 -1.78 7.69 -6.02
C LEU A 14 -1.84 8.45 -7.34
N GLU A 15 -3.02 8.87 -7.79
CA GLU A 15 -3.18 9.66 -9.01
C GLU A 15 -2.56 11.06 -8.87
N GLU A 16 -2.60 11.68 -7.69
CA GLU A 16 -2.00 13.01 -7.45
C GLU A 16 -0.48 12.96 -7.27
N ASN A 17 0.06 11.94 -6.59
CA ASN A 17 1.49 11.87 -6.26
C ASN A 17 2.29 10.99 -7.22
N LEU A 18 1.67 9.94 -7.77
CA LEU A 18 2.31 8.89 -8.57
C LEU A 18 1.43 8.46 -9.77
N PRO A 19 0.98 9.39 -10.64
CA PRO A 19 0.08 9.08 -11.77
C PRO A 19 0.67 8.10 -12.78
N GLU A 20 1.99 7.97 -12.79
CA GLU A 20 2.79 7.14 -13.70
C GLU A 20 3.07 5.73 -13.16
N LEU A 21 2.67 5.42 -11.91
CA LEU A 21 2.87 4.09 -11.35
C LEU A 21 1.74 3.12 -11.74
N PRO A 22 2.07 1.91 -12.23
CA PRO A 22 1.07 0.88 -12.46
C PRO A 22 0.54 0.32 -11.14
N LEU A 23 -0.78 0.34 -10.99
CA LEU A 23 -1.48 -0.27 -9.85
C LEU A 23 -1.67 -1.76 -10.11
N VAL A 24 -1.22 -2.59 -9.17
CA VAL A 24 -1.31 -4.04 -9.24
C VAL A 24 -2.17 -4.54 -8.08
N ASP A 25 -3.30 -5.16 -8.39
CA ASP A 25 -4.14 -5.82 -7.40
C ASP A 25 -3.52 -7.15 -6.95
N VAL A 26 -3.59 -7.41 -5.64
CA VAL A 26 -3.16 -8.69 -5.06
C VAL A 26 -4.22 -9.22 -4.11
N ALA A 27 -4.12 -10.51 -3.80
CA ALA A 27 -5.07 -11.21 -2.94
C ALA A 27 -5.18 -10.60 -1.52
N SER A 28 -4.14 -9.94 -0.99
CA SER A 28 -4.16 -9.36 0.36
C SER A 28 -3.10 -8.27 0.54
N THR A 29 -3.34 -7.32 1.46
CA THR A 29 -2.36 -6.29 1.83
C THR A 29 -1.10 -6.88 2.44
N ALA A 30 -1.21 -7.97 3.20
CA ALA A 30 -0.07 -8.72 3.73
C ALA A 30 0.78 -9.37 2.63
N LEU A 31 0.14 -9.91 1.58
CA LEU A 31 0.85 -10.48 0.43
C LEU A 31 1.58 -9.39 -0.36
N ALA A 32 0.95 -8.21 -0.54
CA ALA A 32 1.63 -7.06 -1.12
C ALA A 32 2.85 -6.65 -0.30
N ALA A 33 2.72 -6.55 1.03
CA ALA A 33 3.84 -6.24 1.90
C ALA A 33 4.97 -7.27 1.74
N GLN A 34 4.66 -8.56 1.77
CA GLN A 34 5.64 -9.61 1.53
C GLN A 34 6.36 -9.45 0.18
N MET A 35 5.62 -9.21 -0.91
CA MET A 35 6.21 -8.97 -2.23
C MET A 35 7.15 -7.76 -2.26
N ALA A 36 6.77 -6.67 -1.61
CA ALA A 36 7.64 -5.48 -1.48
C ALA A 36 8.87 -5.73 -0.60
N ALA A 37 8.81 -6.73 0.30
CA ALA A 37 9.92 -7.09 1.16
C ALA A 37 10.91 -7.99 0.42
N GLU A 38 10.41 -8.83 -0.48
CA GLU A 38 11.22 -9.66 -1.38
C GLU A 38 11.84 -8.83 -2.51
N ASP A 39 11.12 -7.83 -3.02
CA ASP A 39 11.53 -7.06 -4.20
C ASP A 39 11.50 -5.54 -3.93
N PRO A 40 12.67 -4.88 -3.80
CA PRO A 40 12.74 -3.46 -3.45
C PRO A 40 12.25 -2.53 -4.57
N ALA A 41 12.03 -3.04 -5.78
CA ALA A 41 11.40 -2.31 -6.87
C ALA A 41 9.86 -2.23 -6.72
N VAL A 42 9.28 -2.99 -5.79
CA VAL A 42 7.84 -3.08 -5.58
C VAL A 42 7.43 -2.27 -4.36
N ALA A 43 6.48 -1.36 -4.54
CA ALA A 43 5.84 -0.66 -3.43
C ALA A 43 4.53 -1.36 -3.03
N ALA A 44 4.31 -1.52 -1.74
CA ALA A 44 3.09 -2.12 -1.19
C ALA A 44 2.27 -1.11 -0.40
N ILE A 45 0.95 -1.13 -0.57
CA ILE A 45 0.03 -0.41 0.33
C ILE A 45 -0.46 -1.41 1.37
N ALA A 46 -0.05 -1.24 2.61
CA ALA A 46 -0.47 -2.10 3.72
C ALA A 46 -0.47 -1.30 5.03
N SER A 47 -1.09 -1.87 6.07
CA SER A 47 -1.04 -1.30 7.42
C SER A 47 0.39 -1.28 7.95
N GLU A 48 0.70 -0.30 8.81
CA GLU A 48 2.02 -0.17 9.44
C GLU A 48 2.44 -1.46 10.18
N ALA A 49 1.48 -2.16 10.79
CA ALA A 49 1.72 -3.46 11.43
C ALA A 49 2.26 -4.52 10.45
N ALA A 50 1.72 -4.60 9.23
CA ALA A 50 2.22 -5.51 8.20
C ALA A 50 3.61 -5.06 7.72
N GLY A 51 3.81 -3.75 7.53
CA GLY A 51 5.12 -3.19 7.23
C GLY A 51 6.18 -3.61 8.24
N ASN A 52 5.90 -3.43 9.52
CA ASN A 52 6.80 -3.80 10.60
C ASN A 52 7.02 -5.32 10.69
N LEU A 53 5.97 -6.12 10.49
CA LEU A 53 6.05 -7.58 10.49
C LEU A 53 6.99 -8.12 9.40
N TYR A 54 6.99 -7.50 8.21
CA TYR A 54 7.86 -7.87 7.09
C TYR A 54 9.16 -7.05 7.03
N GLY A 55 9.43 -6.16 8.00
CA GLY A 55 10.64 -5.34 8.02
C GLY A 55 10.72 -4.27 6.93
N LEU A 56 9.57 -3.85 6.39
CA LEU A 56 9.47 -2.83 5.35
C LEU A 56 9.59 -1.42 5.92
N GLN A 57 10.24 -0.55 5.17
CA GLN A 57 10.28 0.87 5.49
C GLN A 57 9.02 1.58 5.00
N VAL A 58 8.39 2.35 5.89
CA VAL A 58 7.24 3.16 5.53
C VAL A 58 7.70 4.38 4.73
N ALA A 59 7.47 4.38 3.43
CA ALA A 59 7.76 5.53 2.57
C ALA A 59 6.81 6.70 2.83
N LYS A 60 5.53 6.40 3.06
CA LYS A 60 4.50 7.38 3.41
C LYS A 60 3.40 6.72 4.24
N SER A 61 3.08 7.31 5.38
CA SER A 61 1.93 6.92 6.21
C SER A 61 0.72 7.80 5.86
N LYS A 62 -0.49 7.28 6.10
CA LYS A 62 -1.76 8.02 5.92
C LYS A 62 -2.01 8.51 4.49
N ILE A 63 -1.80 7.63 3.51
CA ILE A 63 -2.13 7.89 2.09
C ILE A 63 -3.58 7.52 1.73
N GLU A 64 -4.34 7.02 2.71
CA GLU A 64 -5.77 6.77 2.57
C GLU A 64 -6.54 8.08 2.41
N ASP A 65 -7.48 8.10 1.47
CA ASP A 65 -8.30 9.28 1.15
C ASP A 65 -9.17 9.71 2.35
N HIS A 66 -9.60 8.72 3.14
CA HIS A 66 -10.44 8.90 4.31
C HIS A 66 -9.70 8.47 5.59
N PRO A 67 -9.04 9.38 6.33
CA PRO A 67 -8.28 9.08 7.55
C PRO A 67 -9.15 8.69 8.76
N ASN A 68 -10.44 8.36 8.56
CA ASN A 68 -11.44 8.30 9.62
C ASN A 68 -12.14 6.93 9.75
N ASN A 69 -11.53 5.85 9.27
CA ASN A 69 -12.02 4.50 9.55
C ASN A 69 -11.28 3.89 10.76
N PHE A 70 -11.62 4.40 11.94
CA PHE A 70 -11.34 3.71 13.20
C PHE A 70 -12.43 2.65 13.43
N THR A 71 -12.03 1.41 13.73
CA THR A 71 -12.84 0.39 14.40
C THR A 71 -12.03 -0.13 15.58
#